data_AF-A0A452YAV6-F1
#
_entry.id   AF-A0A452YAV6-F1
#
_cell.length_a   1.000
_cell.length_b   1.000
_cell.length_c   1.000
_cell.angle_alpha   90.00
_cell.angle_beta   90.00
_cell.angle_gamma   90.00
#
_symmetry.space_group_name_H-M   'P 1'
#
loop_
_entity.id
_entity.type
_entity.pdbx_description
1 polymer ?
#
loop_
_entity_poly.entity_id
_entity_poly.type
_entity_poly.pdbx_seq_one_letter_code
_entity_poly.pdbx_strand_id
1 'polypeptide(L)'
;QTMASYSVSDAVATYYLYMTYVHPFIFSLATIIPMSPDEVLRKGSGTLCEMLLMVQAFQANIICPNKHQADLEKFYNNRLVESETYIGGHVECLETGVFRSDLPTKFQLEPSAFEQLIENLDRDLQYAIAVEGKLDIDSVTNYDEVKDAIKQKLVSLRDHPTREECPLIYHLDVAAMYPNIILTNRLQMWTARHVISIALERIALERSNGSGEEKPTRQKRVTIII
;
A
#
# COMPACT_ATOMS: atom_id res chain seq x y z
N GLN A 1 2.25 -45.83 27.78
CA GLN A 1 2.46 -44.52 28.46
C GLN A 1 2.74 -43.40 27.45
N THR A 2 3.73 -43.54 26.56
CA THR A 2 4.13 -42.51 25.58
C THR A 2 3.01 -42.05 24.61
N MET A 3 2.17 -42.96 24.11
CA MET A 3 1.05 -42.57 23.24
C MET A 3 -0.04 -41.78 23.98
N ALA A 4 -0.26 -42.08 25.27
CA ALA A 4 -1.23 -41.36 26.07
C ALA A 4 -0.74 -39.93 26.38
N SER A 5 0.55 -39.75 26.69
CA SER A 5 1.12 -38.41 26.86
C SER A 5 1.09 -37.60 25.57
N TYR A 6 1.35 -38.23 24.42
CA TYR A 6 1.24 -37.57 23.12
C TYR A 6 -0.20 -37.12 22.82
N SER A 7 -1.19 -38.01 23.02
CA SER A 7 -2.60 -37.67 22.83
C SER A 7 -3.07 -36.52 23.73
N VAL A 8 -2.65 -36.51 25.00
CA VAL A 8 -2.97 -35.40 25.91
C VAL A 8 -2.26 -34.12 25.49
N SER A 9 -1.01 -34.21 25.03
CA SER A 9 -0.26 -33.06 24.50
C SER A 9 -0.99 -32.39 23.34
N ASP A 10 -1.50 -33.16 22.37
CA ASP A 10 -2.25 -32.62 21.23
C ASP A 10 -3.56 -31.95 21.66
N ALA A 11 -4.28 -32.55 22.61
CA ALA A 11 -5.52 -31.97 23.14
C ALA A 11 -5.26 -30.64 23.86
N VAL A 12 -4.20 -30.59 24.68
CA VAL A 12 -3.79 -29.38 25.39
C VAL A 12 -3.35 -28.29 24.41
N ALA A 13 -2.52 -28.63 23.43
CA ALA A 13 -2.07 -27.69 22.41
C ALA A 13 -3.26 -27.12 21.60
N THR A 14 -4.19 -27.98 21.19
CA THR A 14 -5.38 -27.58 20.44
C THR A 14 -6.28 -26.66 21.25
N TYR A 15 -6.52 -26.99 22.52
CA TYR A 15 -7.35 -26.18 23.41
C TYR A 15 -6.75 -24.79 23.62
N TYR A 16 -5.45 -24.69 23.95
CA TYR A 16 -4.82 -23.39 24.18
C TYR A 16 -4.65 -22.59 22.90
N LEU A 17 -4.35 -23.22 21.77
CA LEU A 17 -4.34 -22.56 20.46
C LEU A 17 -5.71 -21.92 20.17
N TYR A 18 -6.79 -22.69 20.35
CA TYR A 18 -8.14 -22.22 20.14
C TYR A 18 -8.50 -21.08 21.09
N MET A 19 -8.36 -21.28 22.40
CA MET A 19 -8.79 -20.29 23.40
C MET A 19 -7.97 -19.00 23.35
N THR A 20 -6.68 -19.06 23.01
CA THR A 20 -5.80 -17.89 22.99
C THR A 20 -5.94 -17.08 21.70
N TYR A 21 -5.99 -17.76 20.54
CA TYR A 21 -5.92 -17.06 19.24
C TYR A 21 -7.25 -17.07 18.48
N VAL A 22 -7.91 -18.23 18.39
CA VAL A 22 -9.06 -18.39 17.48
C VAL A 22 -10.34 -17.84 18.10
N HIS A 23 -10.62 -18.18 19.35
CA HIS A 23 -11.86 -17.82 20.04
C HIS A 23 -12.09 -16.31 20.10
N PRO A 24 -11.20 -15.48 20.68
CA PRO A 24 -11.42 -14.03 20.73
C PRO A 24 -11.47 -13.40 19.34
N PHE A 25 -10.66 -13.86 18.39
CA PHE A 25 -10.60 -13.30 17.04
C PHE A 25 -11.91 -13.53 16.26
N ILE A 26 -12.39 -14.78 16.21
CA ILE A 26 -13.59 -15.13 15.46
C ILE A 26 -14.84 -14.49 16.06
N PHE A 27 -14.98 -14.50 17.39
CA PHE A 27 -16.14 -13.86 18.03
C PHE A 27 -16.10 -12.34 17.89
N SER A 28 -14.93 -11.71 17.93
CA SER A 28 -14.80 -10.28 17.66
C SER A 28 -15.19 -9.94 16.23
N LEU A 29 -14.73 -10.70 15.24
CA LEU A 29 -15.11 -10.52 13.83
C LEU A 29 -16.61 -10.75 13.58
N ALA A 30 -17.22 -11.73 14.24
CA ALA A 30 -18.64 -12.00 14.14
C ALA A 30 -19.52 -10.89 14.76
N THR A 31 -18.95 -9.94 15.52
CA THR A 31 -19.70 -8.75 15.98
C THR A 31 -19.94 -7.72 14.88
N ILE A 32 -19.08 -7.69 13.86
CA ILE A 32 -19.12 -6.70 12.76
C ILE A 32 -19.59 -7.31 11.43
N ILE A 33 -19.24 -8.58 11.18
CA ILE A 33 -19.65 -9.30 9.97
C ILE A 33 -20.98 -9.99 10.28
N PRO A 34 -22.06 -9.75 9.50
CA PRO A 34 -23.37 -10.36 9.72
C PRO A 34 -23.39 -11.83 9.25
N MET A 35 -22.56 -12.67 9.85
CA MET A 35 -22.41 -14.10 9.58
C MET A 35 -22.18 -14.85 10.89
N SER A 36 -22.50 -16.14 10.92
CA SER A 36 -22.26 -16.96 12.11
C SER A 36 -20.74 -17.15 12.35
N PRO A 37 -20.28 -17.35 13.61
CA PRO A 37 -18.87 -17.62 13.90
C PRO A 37 -18.26 -18.79 13.10
N ASP A 38 -19.06 -19.83 12.83
CA ASP A 38 -18.61 -20.96 11.99
C ASP A 38 -18.34 -20.53 10.54
N GLU A 39 -19.19 -19.67 9.98
CA GLU A 39 -18.97 -19.13 8.64
C GLU A 39 -17.81 -18.14 8.59
N VAL A 40 -17.65 -17.28 9.59
CA VAL A 40 -16.50 -16.36 9.69
C VAL A 40 -15.18 -17.14 9.72
N LEU A 41 -15.15 -18.30 10.38
CA LEU A 41 -13.97 -19.16 10.44
C LEU A 41 -13.69 -19.88 9.11
N ARG A 42 -14.72 -20.27 8.35
CA ARG A 42 -14.57 -21.15 7.17
C ARG A 42 -14.56 -20.41 5.84
N LYS A 43 -15.16 -19.22 5.74
CA LYS A 43 -15.26 -18.46 4.49
C LYS A 43 -13.97 -17.68 4.24
N GLY A 44 -13.63 -17.52 2.96
CA GLY A 44 -12.47 -16.73 2.56
C GLY A 44 -12.67 -15.24 2.91
N SER A 45 -11.58 -14.55 3.23
CA SER A 45 -11.59 -13.12 3.60
C SER A 45 -12.27 -12.23 2.55
N GLY A 46 -12.19 -12.57 1.26
CA GLY A 46 -12.91 -11.87 0.19
C GLY A 46 -14.44 -11.90 0.36
N THR A 47 -15.01 -13.02 0.81
CA THR A 47 -16.45 -13.12 1.11
C THR A 47 -16.81 -12.31 2.36
N LEU A 48 -15.93 -12.29 3.36
CA LEU A 48 -16.13 -11.47 4.56
C LEU A 48 -16.14 -9.97 4.20
N CYS A 49 -15.20 -9.52 3.37
CA CYS A 49 -15.17 -8.16 2.85
C CYS A 49 -16.42 -7.82 2.01
N GLU A 50 -16.88 -8.75 1.17
CA GLU A 50 -18.11 -8.57 0.40
C GLU A 50 -19.31 -8.34 1.32
N MET A 51 -19.45 -9.13 2.38
CA MET A 51 -20.54 -8.98 3.33
C MET A 51 -20.52 -7.61 4.03
N LEU A 52 -19.34 -7.14 4.44
CA LEU A 52 -19.17 -5.80 5.00
C LEU A 52 -19.57 -4.71 3.98
N LEU A 53 -19.16 -4.86 2.72
CA LEU A 53 -19.54 -3.93 1.65
C LEU A 53 -21.05 -3.93 1.38
N MET A 54 -21.72 -5.09 1.46
CA MET A 54 -23.17 -5.19 1.30
C MET A 54 -23.92 -4.48 2.43
N VAL A 55 -23.44 -4.56 3.68
CA VAL A 55 -24.01 -3.81 4.81
C VAL A 55 -23.88 -2.31 4.57
N GLN A 56 -22.70 -1.83 4.16
CA GLN A 56 -22.47 -0.42 3.88
C GLN A 56 -23.31 0.08 2.70
N ALA A 57 -23.43 -0.71 1.63
CA ALA A 57 -24.27 -0.39 0.48
C ALA A 57 -25.75 -0.31 0.86
N PHE A 58 -26.24 -1.25 1.67
CA PHE A 58 -27.61 -1.25 2.18
C PHE A 58 -27.90 0.01 3.03
N GLN A 59 -26.98 0.38 3.94
CA GLN A 59 -27.10 1.60 4.75
C GLN A 59 -27.09 2.87 3.91
N ALA A 60 -26.30 2.90 2.82
CA ALA A 60 -26.23 4.01 1.88
C ALA A 60 -27.34 3.99 0.81
N ASN A 61 -28.28 3.03 0.86
CA ASN A 61 -29.33 2.80 -0.15
C ASN A 61 -28.77 2.64 -1.59
N ILE A 62 -27.65 1.94 -1.72
CA ILE A 62 -26.99 1.61 -2.98
C ILE A 62 -27.33 0.17 -3.36
N ILE A 63 -27.81 -0.04 -4.59
CA ILE A 63 -28.14 -1.37 -5.10
C ILE A 63 -26.85 -2.19 -5.28
N CYS A 64 -26.80 -3.37 -4.66
CA CYS A 64 -25.71 -4.32 -4.85
C CYS A 64 -25.75 -4.89 -6.28
N PRO A 65 -24.64 -4.84 -7.03
CA PRO A 65 -24.58 -5.40 -8.37
C PRO A 65 -24.60 -6.94 -8.31
N ASN A 66 -25.02 -7.55 -9.42
CA ASN A 66 -24.90 -9.00 -9.59
C ASN A 66 -23.42 -9.43 -9.59
N LYS A 67 -23.18 -10.70 -9.23
CA LYS A 67 -21.85 -11.32 -9.29
C LYS A 67 -21.26 -11.19 -10.69
N HIS A 68 -19.98 -10.84 -10.76
CA HIS A 68 -19.26 -10.75 -12.03
C HIS A 68 -19.19 -12.14 -12.68
N GLN A 69 -19.55 -12.20 -13.96
CA GLN A 69 -19.37 -13.38 -14.82
C GLN A 69 -18.25 -13.03 -15.80
N ALA A 70 -17.21 -13.85 -15.83
CA ALA A 70 -16.11 -13.67 -16.77
C ALA A 70 -16.55 -14.07 -18.18
N ASP A 71 -16.05 -13.36 -19.18
CA ASP A 71 -16.26 -13.73 -20.59
C ASP A 71 -15.55 -15.06 -20.88
N LEU A 72 -16.21 -15.93 -21.65
CA LEU A 72 -15.67 -17.26 -21.99
C LEU A 72 -14.42 -17.17 -22.87
N GLU A 73 -14.37 -16.19 -23.78
CA GLU A 73 -13.27 -15.99 -24.71
C GLU A 73 -12.97 -14.50 -24.82
N LYS A 74 -11.69 -14.15 -24.66
CA LYS A 74 -11.18 -12.79 -24.88
C LYS A 74 -10.10 -12.82 -25.94
N PHE A 75 -10.09 -11.83 -26.83
CA PHE A 75 -9.09 -11.69 -27.88
C PHE A 75 -8.31 -10.39 -27.71
N TYR A 76 -6.98 -10.47 -27.83
CA TYR A 76 -6.11 -9.31 -27.90
C TYR A 76 -5.20 -9.45 -29.12
N ASN A 77 -5.22 -8.46 -30.03
CA ASN A 77 -4.49 -8.49 -31.30
C ASN A 77 -4.73 -9.80 -32.10
N ASN A 78 -5.99 -10.21 -32.21
CA ASN A 78 -6.44 -11.45 -32.87
C ASN A 78 -5.84 -12.74 -32.31
N ARG A 79 -5.32 -12.71 -31.07
CA ARG A 79 -4.88 -13.89 -30.34
C ARG A 79 -5.81 -14.12 -29.16
N LEU A 80 -6.17 -15.38 -28.96
CA LEU A 80 -6.94 -15.79 -27.79
C LEU A 80 -6.11 -15.52 -26.53
N VAL A 81 -6.71 -14.85 -25.55
CA VAL A 81 -6.10 -14.55 -24.26
C VAL A 81 -6.43 -15.68 -23.31
N GLU A 82 -5.40 -16.39 -22.84
CA GLU A 82 -5.55 -17.44 -21.83
C GLU A 82 -5.82 -16.86 -20.43
N SER A 83 -5.08 -15.82 -20.05
CA SER A 83 -5.27 -15.12 -18.78
C SER A 83 -4.97 -13.63 -18.92
N GLU A 84 -5.72 -12.82 -18.18
CA GLU A 84 -5.58 -11.37 -18.11
C GLU A 84 -5.30 -10.98 -16.66
N THR A 85 -4.19 -10.28 -16.43
CA THR A 85 -3.79 -9.79 -15.10
C THR A 85 -3.03 -8.47 -15.25
N TYR A 86 -2.74 -7.83 -14.12
CA TYR A 86 -1.94 -6.61 -14.03
C TYR A 86 -0.56 -6.91 -13.44
N ILE A 87 0.39 -6.00 -13.65
CA ILE A 87 1.72 -6.08 -13.03
C ILE A 87 1.56 -5.87 -11.52
N GLY A 88 1.97 -6.87 -10.74
CA GLY A 88 1.84 -6.86 -9.29
C GLY A 88 2.91 -6.02 -8.57
N GLY A 89 3.25 -6.44 -7.36
CA GLY A 89 4.32 -5.82 -6.59
C GLY A 89 5.69 -5.94 -7.27
N HIS A 90 6.49 -4.89 -7.16
CA HIS A 90 7.87 -4.89 -7.63
C HIS A 90 8.78 -5.56 -6.60
N VAL A 91 9.68 -6.43 -7.05
CA VAL A 91 10.61 -7.17 -6.17
C VAL A 91 12.01 -7.09 -6.76
N GLU A 92 12.95 -6.62 -5.97
CA GLU A 92 14.36 -6.51 -6.35
C GLU A 92 15.27 -7.09 -5.26
N CYS A 93 16.38 -7.70 -5.69
CA CYS A 93 17.47 -8.11 -4.83
C CYS A 93 18.71 -7.31 -5.24
N LEU A 94 18.99 -6.24 -4.50
CA LEU A 94 20.08 -5.30 -4.82
C LEU A 94 21.45 -5.87 -4.43
N GLU A 95 21.53 -6.47 -3.25
CA GLU A 95 22.77 -7.03 -2.71
C GLU A 95 22.52 -8.36 -1.98
N THR A 96 23.53 -9.23 -2.01
CA THR A 96 23.55 -10.51 -1.30
C THR A 96 24.77 -10.60 -0.42
N GLY A 97 24.62 -11.06 0.82
CA GLY A 97 25.75 -11.20 1.75
C GLY A 97 25.30 -11.28 3.19
N VAL A 98 26.27 -11.22 4.11
CA VAL A 98 26.03 -11.15 5.55
C VAL A 98 26.30 -9.71 6.01
N PHE A 99 25.24 -9.01 6.37
CA PHE A 99 25.31 -7.67 6.97
C PHE A 99 25.03 -7.78 8.46
N ARG A 100 25.92 -7.20 9.29
CA ARG A 100 25.79 -7.21 10.75
C ARG A 100 26.20 -5.86 11.30
N SER A 101 25.60 -5.47 12.42
CA SER A 101 25.89 -4.22 13.11
C SER A 101 27.29 -4.15 13.73
N ASP A 102 28.03 -5.25 13.78
CA ASP A 102 29.39 -5.33 14.32
C ASP A 102 30.47 -5.55 13.23
N LEU A 103 30.08 -5.61 11.96
CA LEU A 103 30.99 -5.77 10.83
C LEU A 103 31.02 -4.47 10.01
N PRO A 104 32.18 -3.80 9.89
CA PRO A 104 32.31 -2.61 9.06
C PRO A 104 31.90 -2.88 7.61
N THR A 105 31.17 -1.94 7.03
CA THR A 105 30.72 -1.96 5.63
C THR A 105 31.17 -0.67 4.96
N LYS A 106 31.54 -0.77 3.68
CA LYS A 106 31.95 0.38 2.88
C LYS A 106 30.71 1.10 2.34
N PHE A 107 30.61 2.40 2.60
CA PHE A 107 29.56 3.26 2.08
C PHE A 107 30.13 4.21 1.03
N GLN A 108 29.43 4.31 -0.09
CA GLN A 108 29.67 5.32 -1.14
C GLN A 108 28.41 6.17 -1.24
N LEU A 109 28.46 7.32 -0.58
CA LEU A 109 27.35 8.25 -0.45
C LEU A 109 27.33 9.23 -1.62
N GLU A 110 26.13 9.63 -2.06
CA GLU A 110 25.94 10.63 -3.12
C GLU A 110 25.77 12.03 -2.49
N PRO A 111 26.77 12.94 -2.57
CA PRO A 111 26.73 14.22 -1.85
C PRO A 111 25.52 15.10 -2.22
N SER A 112 25.09 15.04 -3.48
CA SER A 112 23.95 15.82 -3.97
C SER A 112 22.63 15.44 -3.27
N ALA A 113 22.46 14.19 -2.86
CA ALA A 113 21.29 13.75 -2.10
C ALA A 113 21.29 14.35 -0.68
N PHE A 114 22.44 14.42 -0.02
CA PHE A 114 22.55 15.03 1.31
C PHE A 114 22.32 16.55 1.28
N GLU A 115 22.73 17.23 0.22
CA GLU A 115 22.43 18.65 0.02
C GLU A 115 20.91 18.90 -0.05
N GLN A 116 20.19 18.08 -0.82
CA GLN A 116 18.71 18.16 -0.87
C GLN A 116 18.06 17.88 0.50
N LEU A 117 18.58 16.92 1.26
CA LEU A 117 18.07 16.66 2.62
C LEU A 117 18.30 17.85 3.56
N ILE A 118 19.44 18.52 3.46
CA ILE A 118 19.75 19.71 4.27
C ILE A 118 18.83 20.88 3.91
N GLU A 119 18.58 21.11 2.63
CA GLU A 119 17.67 22.16 2.16
C GLU A 119 16.23 21.93 2.62
N ASN A 120 15.78 20.66 2.65
CA ASN A 120 14.42 20.29 3.02
C ASN A 120 14.21 20.07 4.51
N LEU A 121 15.29 20.02 5.30
CA LEU A 121 15.28 19.64 6.72
C LEU A 121 14.23 20.39 7.55
N ASP A 122 14.09 21.71 7.33
CA ASP A 122 13.13 22.52 8.10
C ASP A 122 11.67 22.11 7.83
N ARG A 123 11.35 21.90 6.55
CA ARG A 123 10.02 21.46 6.10
C ARG A 123 9.71 20.07 6.63
N ASP A 124 10.67 19.15 6.57
CA ASP A 124 10.49 17.76 6.98
C ASP A 124 10.31 17.65 8.51
N LEU A 125 11.05 18.44 9.29
CA LEU A 125 10.89 18.50 10.75
C LEU A 125 9.54 19.11 11.15
N GLN A 126 9.10 20.19 10.50
CA GLN A 126 7.77 20.76 10.74
C GLN A 126 6.67 19.76 10.42
N TYR A 127 6.80 19.02 9.31
CA TYR A 127 5.86 17.97 8.94
C TYR A 127 5.82 16.85 10.00
N ALA A 128 6.99 16.39 10.46
CA ALA A 128 7.08 15.37 11.50
C ALA A 128 6.40 15.81 12.82
N ILE A 129 6.53 17.08 13.20
CA ILE A 129 5.90 17.61 14.43
C ILE A 129 4.39 17.76 14.25
N ALA A 130 3.97 18.45 13.19
CA ALA A 130 2.57 18.86 13.01
C ALA A 130 1.68 17.72 12.52
N VAL A 131 2.17 16.89 11.60
CA VAL A 131 1.35 15.85 10.93
C VAL A 131 1.53 14.50 11.60
N GLU A 132 2.76 14.05 11.80
CA GLU A 132 3.03 12.73 12.41
C GLU A 132 2.85 12.78 13.92
N GLY A 133 3.45 13.78 14.58
CA GLY A 133 3.37 14.01 16.02
C GLY A 133 2.03 14.57 16.48
N LYS A 134 1.28 15.25 15.60
CA LYS A 134 0.04 15.99 15.92
C LYS A 134 0.24 17.00 17.06
N LEU A 135 1.42 17.59 17.12
CA LEU A 135 1.81 18.59 18.11
C LEU A 135 1.81 19.98 17.47
N ASP A 136 1.57 20.99 18.31
CA ASP A 136 1.74 22.37 17.89
C ASP A 136 3.23 22.72 17.86
N ILE A 137 3.67 23.39 16.80
CA ILE A 137 5.09 23.73 16.60
C ILE A 137 5.55 24.67 17.71
N ASP A 138 4.68 25.59 18.15
CA ASP A 138 4.97 26.56 19.21
C ASP A 138 5.21 25.89 20.58
N SER A 139 4.80 24.63 20.74
CA SER A 139 5.04 23.86 21.98
C SER A 139 6.43 23.22 22.05
N VAL A 140 7.20 23.25 20.95
CA VAL A 140 8.51 22.58 20.85
C VAL A 140 9.63 23.51 21.32
N THR A 141 10.31 23.13 22.40
CA THR A 141 11.34 23.97 23.04
C THR A 141 12.75 23.77 22.51
N ASN A 142 13.03 22.63 21.86
CA ASN A 142 14.37 22.21 21.44
C ASN A 142 14.51 22.09 19.91
N TYR A 143 13.65 22.77 19.15
CA TYR A 143 13.59 22.65 17.70
C TYR A 143 14.93 22.97 17.03
N ASP A 144 15.49 24.15 17.34
CA ASP A 144 16.75 24.62 16.73
C ASP A 144 17.93 23.72 17.10
N GLU A 145 18.00 23.26 18.35
CA GLU A 145 19.06 22.35 18.83
C GLU A 145 19.05 21.02 18.05
N VAL A 146 17.87 20.40 17.90
CA VAL A 146 17.73 19.13 17.19
C VAL A 146 17.99 19.31 15.70
N LYS A 147 17.47 20.38 15.10
CA LYS A 147 17.70 20.73 13.69
C LYS A 147 19.19 20.90 13.41
N ASP A 148 19.91 21.64 14.25
CA ASP A 148 21.34 21.86 14.08
C ASP A 148 22.15 20.57 14.27
N ALA A 149 21.79 19.74 15.25
CA ALA A 149 22.43 18.43 15.47
C ALA A 149 22.26 17.49 14.26
N ILE A 150 21.07 17.46 13.64
CA ILE A 150 20.81 16.67 12.42
C ILE A 150 21.60 17.25 11.25
N LYS A 151 21.53 18.57 11.06
CA LYS A 151 22.24 19.27 9.97
C LYS A 151 23.75 19.02 10.03
N GLN A 152 24.36 19.07 11.22
CA GLN A 152 25.79 18.79 11.39
C GLN A 152 26.16 17.36 10.94
N LYS A 153 25.33 16.37 11.28
CA LYS A 153 25.56 14.98 10.82
C LYS A 153 25.44 14.86 9.30
N LEU A 154 24.42 15.47 8.70
CA LEU A 154 24.22 15.47 7.24
C LEU A 154 25.39 16.15 6.50
N VAL A 155 25.88 17.28 7.02
CA VAL A 155 27.07 17.96 6.47
C VAL A 155 28.30 17.06 6.55
N SER A 156 28.50 16.36 7.66
CA SER A 156 29.62 15.42 7.80
C SER A 156 29.56 14.29 6.76
N LEU A 157 28.36 13.74 6.51
CA LEU A 157 28.14 12.69 5.50
C LEU A 157 28.34 13.21 4.07
N ARG A 158 27.93 14.44 3.78
CA ARG A 158 28.13 15.10 2.48
C ARG A 158 29.61 15.35 2.19
N ASP A 159 30.34 15.90 3.17
CA ASP A 159 31.74 16.33 3.00
C ASP A 159 32.71 15.13 3.02
N HIS A 160 32.32 14.01 3.63
CA HIS A 160 33.08 12.76 3.67
C HIS A 160 32.25 11.57 3.16
N PRO A 161 31.98 11.49 1.84
CA PRO A 161 31.01 10.56 1.27
C PRO A 161 31.51 9.11 1.16
N THR A 162 32.82 8.88 1.20
CA THR A 162 33.39 7.52 1.22
C THR A 162 33.77 7.17 2.65
N ARG A 163 33.10 6.17 3.21
CA ARG A 163 33.19 5.82 4.64
C ARG A 163 33.27 4.31 4.82
N GLU A 164 33.88 3.88 5.92
CA GLU A 164 33.88 2.49 6.36
C GLU A 164 33.50 2.49 7.84
N GLU A 165 32.30 2.02 8.14
CA GLU A 165 31.72 2.05 9.48
C GLU A 165 30.72 0.90 9.66
N CYS A 166 30.36 0.61 10.90
CA CYS A 166 29.39 -0.44 11.20
C CYS A 166 27.97 -0.01 10.77
N PRO A 167 27.25 -0.83 10.00
CA PRO A 167 25.95 -0.46 9.45
C PRO A 167 24.85 -0.47 10.51
N LEU A 168 23.83 0.36 10.29
CA LEU A 168 22.52 0.23 10.94
C LEU A 168 21.54 -0.39 9.95
N ILE A 169 20.99 -1.56 10.32
CA ILE A 169 20.09 -2.33 9.45
C ILE A 169 18.66 -1.88 9.73
N TYR A 170 18.07 -1.15 8.77
CA TYR A 170 16.71 -0.65 8.85
C TYR A 170 15.77 -1.40 7.90
N HIS A 171 14.54 -1.64 8.36
CA HIS A 171 13.42 -2.12 7.55
C HIS A 171 12.36 -1.04 7.54
N LEU A 172 12.15 -0.43 6.37
CA LEU A 172 11.12 0.58 6.16
C LEU A 172 9.92 -0.09 5.49
N ASP A 173 8.76 -0.03 6.13
CA ASP A 173 7.51 -0.57 5.61
C ASP A 173 6.41 0.48 5.68
N VAL A 174 5.58 0.54 4.63
CA VAL A 174 4.44 1.44 4.57
C VAL A 174 3.25 0.74 5.20
N ALA A 175 2.87 1.18 6.40
CA ALA A 175 1.72 0.64 7.11
C ALA A 175 0.46 0.67 6.23
N ALA A 176 -0.17 -0.48 6.03
CA ALA A 176 -1.39 -0.64 5.22
C ALA A 176 -1.31 0.07 3.85
N MET A 177 -0.23 -0.17 3.10
CA MET A 177 0.07 0.48 1.82
C MET A 177 -1.14 0.56 0.87
N TYR A 178 -1.70 -0.58 0.44
CA TYR A 178 -2.81 -0.57 -0.53
C TYR A 178 -4.09 0.09 0.00
N PRO A 179 -4.57 -0.19 1.23
CA PRO A 179 -5.67 0.56 1.82
C PRO A 179 -5.45 2.08 1.82
N ASN A 180 -4.26 2.54 2.18
CA ASN A 180 -3.94 3.97 2.19
C ASN A 180 -3.91 4.57 0.78
N ILE A 181 -3.34 3.86 -0.20
CA ILE A 181 -3.38 4.29 -1.62
C ILE A 181 -4.84 4.39 -2.11
N ILE A 182 -5.69 3.43 -1.76
CA ILE A 182 -7.12 3.42 -2.09
C ILE A 182 -7.82 4.65 -1.52
N LEU A 183 -7.57 4.99 -0.25
CA LEU A 183 -8.20 6.13 0.42
C LEU A 183 -7.71 7.47 -0.14
N THR A 184 -6.39 7.64 -0.30
CA THR A 184 -5.79 8.87 -0.81
C THR A 184 -6.27 9.20 -2.23
N ASN A 185 -6.37 8.18 -3.09
CA ASN A 185 -6.80 8.35 -4.48
C ASN A 185 -8.30 8.11 -4.71
N ARG A 186 -9.06 7.83 -3.64
CA ARG A 186 -10.50 7.52 -3.68
C ARG A 186 -10.85 6.44 -4.72
N LEU A 187 -10.02 5.39 -4.77
CA LEU A 187 -10.17 4.30 -5.73
C LEU A 187 -11.35 3.41 -5.32
N GLN A 188 -12.33 3.28 -6.19
CA GLN A 188 -13.47 2.38 -6.01
C GLN A 188 -13.82 1.76 -7.37
N MET A 189 -14.37 0.55 -7.36
CA MET A 189 -14.74 -0.16 -8.61
C MET A 189 -15.71 0.67 -9.49
N TRP A 190 -16.59 1.45 -8.87
CA TRP A 190 -17.58 2.28 -9.57
C TRP A 190 -16.98 3.58 -10.12
N THR A 191 -16.03 4.21 -9.42
CA THR A 191 -15.41 5.47 -9.88
C THR A 191 -14.61 5.26 -11.16
N ALA A 192 -13.91 4.14 -11.29
CA ALA A 192 -13.19 3.78 -12.51
C ALA A 192 -14.11 3.68 -13.74
N ARG A 193 -15.27 3.03 -13.60
CA ARG A 193 -16.26 2.93 -14.69
C ARG A 193 -16.89 4.27 -15.05
N HIS A 194 -17.19 5.12 -14.06
CA HIS A 194 -17.82 6.41 -14.31
C HIS A 194 -16.87 7.38 -15.03
N VAL A 195 -15.59 7.44 -14.63
CA VAL A 195 -14.59 8.29 -15.29
C VAL A 195 -14.32 7.84 -16.73
N ILE A 196 -14.23 6.52 -16.97
CA ILE A 196 -14.08 5.97 -18.32
C ILE A 196 -15.34 6.22 -19.16
N SER A 197 -16.54 6.07 -18.59
CA SER A 197 -17.80 6.37 -19.29
C SER A 197 -17.87 7.83 -19.72
N ILE A 198 -17.55 8.77 -18.82
CA ILE A 198 -17.51 10.21 -19.12
C ILE A 198 -16.44 10.53 -20.18
N ALA A 199 -15.27 9.89 -20.10
CA ALA A 199 -14.21 10.06 -21.08
C ALA A 199 -14.59 9.51 -22.46
N LEU A 200 -15.24 8.34 -22.50
CA LEU A 200 -15.73 7.72 -23.74
C LEU A 200 -16.89 8.52 -24.34
N GLU A 201 -17.80 9.06 -23.53
CA GLU A 201 -18.86 9.97 -23.99
C GLU A 201 -18.28 11.26 -24.58
N ARG A 202 -17.24 11.85 -23.95
CA ARG A 202 -16.52 12.99 -24.52
C ARG A 202 -15.85 12.67 -25.86
N ILE A 203 -15.17 11.52 -25.96
CA ILE A 203 -14.53 11.08 -27.22
C ILE A 203 -15.58 10.81 -28.30
N ALA A 204 -16.74 10.27 -27.94
CA ALA A 204 -17.85 10.05 -28.87
C ALA A 204 -18.46 11.38 -29.36
N LEU A 205 -18.63 12.36 -28.47
CA LEU A 205 -19.09 13.73 -28.78
C LEU A 205 -18.08 14.49 -29.68
N GLU A 206 -16.78 14.34 -29.43
CA GLU A 206 -15.73 14.91 -30.28
C GLU A 206 -15.71 14.28 -31.68
N ARG A 207 -16.09 13.00 -31.81
CA ARG A 207 -16.21 12.32 -33.11
C ARG A 207 -17.50 12.66 -33.85
N SER A 208 -18.61 12.93 -33.16
CA SER A 208 -19.86 13.34 -33.80
C SER A 208 -19.85 14.78 -34.29
N ASN A 209 -19.06 15.66 -33.66
CA ASN A 209 -18.89 17.05 -34.08
C ASN A 209 -17.79 17.27 -35.14
N GLY A 210 -17.11 16.21 -35.58
CA GLY A 210 -15.93 16.26 -36.47
C GLY A 210 -16.21 16.04 -37.97
N SER A 211 -17.45 16.10 -38.44
CA SER A 211 -17.78 16.00 -39.87
C SER A 211 -17.75 17.35 -40.60
N GLY A 212 -16.70 18.14 -40.36
CA GLY A 212 -16.42 19.40 -41.05
C GLY A 212 -14.91 19.64 -41.05
N GLU A 213 -14.34 19.82 -42.24
CA GLU A 213 -12.91 19.87 -42.54
C GLU A 213 -12.06 20.81 -41.65
N GLU A 214 -10.93 20.31 -41.16
CA GLU A 214 -9.58 20.86 -41.40
C GLU A 214 -8.52 20.01 -40.65
N LYS A 215 -7.44 19.59 -41.33
CA LYS A 215 -6.21 19.15 -40.66
C LYS A 215 -5.43 20.40 -40.27
N PRO A 216 -4.99 20.53 -39.01
CA PRO A 216 -3.54 20.66 -38.83
C PRO A 216 -2.97 20.05 -37.51
N THR A 217 -1.71 19.64 -37.62
CA THR A 217 -0.61 19.57 -36.62
C THR A 217 -0.66 18.68 -35.37
N ARG A 218 0.45 17.94 -35.21
CA ARG A 218 1.02 17.35 -33.98
C ARG A 218 0.72 18.16 -32.72
N GLN A 219 0.16 17.50 -31.71
CA GLN A 219 0.78 17.26 -30.39
C GLN A 219 -0.23 16.45 -29.53
N LYS A 220 -0.11 15.13 -29.45
CA LYS A 220 -0.74 14.38 -28.35
C LYS A 220 0.38 13.76 -27.52
N ARG A 221 0.97 14.59 -26.66
CA ARG A 221 1.59 14.09 -25.43
C ARG A 221 0.43 13.68 -24.52
N VAL A 222 0.24 12.39 -24.36
CA VAL A 222 -0.32 11.86 -23.12
C VAL A 222 0.81 11.05 -22.53
N THR A 223 1.61 11.72 -21.71
CA THR A 223 2.52 11.06 -20.80
C THR A 223 1.65 10.41 -19.74
N ILE A 224 1.46 9.10 -19.81
CA ILE A 224 1.08 8.33 -18.64
C ILE A 224 2.38 8.06 -17.91
N ILE A 225 2.63 8.83 -16.85
CA ILE A 225 3.57 8.42 -15.80
C ILE A 225 2.74 7.61 -14.82
N ILE A 226 2.87 6.29 -14.90
CA ILE A 226 3.07 5.41 -13.73
C ILE A 226 4.06 4.34 -14.21
#